data_AF-A0A7Y9XY55-F1
#
_entry.id   AF-A0A7Y9XY55-F1
#
_cell.length_a   1.000
_cell.length_b   1.000
_cell.length_c   1.000
_cell.angle_alpha   90.00
_cell.angle_beta   90.00
_cell.angle_gamma   90.00
#
_symmetry.space_group_name_H-M   'P 1'
#
loop_
_entity.id
_entity.type
_entity.pdbx_description
1 polymer ?
#
loop_
_entity_poly.entity_id
_entity_poly.type
_entity_poly.pdbx_seq_one_letter_code
_entity_poly.pdbx_strand_id
1 'polypeptide(L)'
;MTIEGTTGRPTVSATGPTWDTHPWHARLAEYRQVCRDLDAINADCDPLDRERSARFGADRNPCELAPEEASELAAWEAASGYNAVVAEIERLGDLISDLRWELMERPAPDRAALLWKIEITLGWDEDGDDFTPGFAKKYIAQVLRDARRFLGG
;
A
#
# COMPACT_ATOMS: atom_id res chain seq x y z
N MET A 1 -40.87 37.18 -41.66
CA MET A 1 -40.87 36.84 -40.23
C MET A 1 -39.66 35.95 -40.01
N THR A 2 -38.54 36.55 -39.63
CA THR A 2 -37.23 35.90 -39.59
C THR A 2 -36.92 35.59 -38.13
N ILE A 3 -36.73 34.31 -37.80
CA ILE A 3 -36.33 33.88 -36.46
C ILE A 3 -34.80 33.75 -36.48
N GLU A 4 -34.10 34.77 -35.99
CA GLU A 4 -32.68 34.68 -35.70
C GLU A 4 -32.48 33.91 -34.39
N GLY A 5 -32.04 32.67 -34.51
CA GLY A 5 -31.67 31.81 -33.38
C GLY A 5 -30.22 32.03 -32.98
N THR A 6 -30.01 32.81 -31.92
CA THR A 6 -28.74 33.00 -31.22
C THR A 6 -28.23 31.67 -30.67
N THR A 7 -27.19 31.08 -31.27
CA THR A 7 -26.47 29.94 -30.69
C THR A 7 -25.25 30.41 -29.92
N GLY A 8 -25.50 31.01 -28.75
CA GLY A 8 -24.47 31.20 -27.74
C GLY A 8 -24.06 29.85 -27.16
N ARG A 9 -22.94 29.29 -27.60
CA ARG A 9 -22.33 28.10 -27.00
C ARG A 9 -21.88 28.46 -25.58
N PRO A 10 -22.34 27.78 -24.52
CA PRO A 10 -21.89 28.07 -23.17
C PRO A 10 -20.43 27.68 -23.03
N THR A 11 -19.60 28.64 -22.65
CA THR A 11 -18.22 28.41 -22.23
C THR A 11 -18.27 27.66 -20.90
N VAL A 12 -17.99 26.36 -20.92
CA VAL A 12 -17.81 25.58 -19.70
C VAL A 12 -16.48 26.01 -19.07
N SER A 13 -16.55 26.81 -18.01
CA SER A 13 -15.39 27.06 -17.14
C SER A 13 -14.97 25.74 -16.50
N ALA A 14 -13.81 25.23 -16.94
CA ALA A 14 -13.17 24.03 -16.41
C ALA A 14 -12.44 24.31 -15.09
N THR A 15 -13.14 24.88 -14.10
CA THR A 15 -12.64 24.96 -12.72
C THR A 15 -13.43 23.97 -11.88
N GLY A 16 -13.14 22.69 -12.08
CA GLY A 16 -13.46 21.68 -11.08
C GLY A 16 -12.73 21.99 -9.77
N PRO A 17 -13.18 21.47 -8.62
CA PRO A 17 -12.54 21.72 -7.34
C PRO A 17 -11.05 21.34 -7.41
N THR A 18 -10.18 22.33 -7.23
CA THR A 18 -8.75 22.14 -7.04
C THR A 18 -8.57 21.61 -5.62
N TRP A 19 -8.69 20.30 -5.47
CA TRP A 19 -8.24 19.63 -4.26
C TRP A 19 -6.73 19.82 -4.19
N ASP A 20 -6.22 20.23 -3.03
CA ASP A 20 -4.78 20.36 -2.83
C ASP A 20 -4.12 19.04 -3.21
N THR A 21 -3.29 19.08 -4.26
CA THR A 21 -2.65 17.91 -4.86
C THR A 21 -1.40 17.50 -4.07
N HIS A 22 -0.85 18.45 -3.29
CA HIS A 22 0.34 18.28 -2.47
C HIS A 22 0.22 17.21 -1.38
N PRO A 23 -0.90 17.08 -0.63
CA PRO A 23 -1.03 16.04 0.38
C PRO A 23 -1.09 14.62 -0.18
N TRP A 24 -1.63 14.41 -1.40
CA TRP A 24 -1.72 13.04 -1.94
C TRP A 24 -0.35 12.54 -2.44
N HIS A 25 0.38 13.36 -3.21
CA HIS A 25 1.71 12.98 -3.71
C HIS A 25 2.73 12.83 -2.60
N ALA A 26 2.65 13.65 -1.55
CA ALA A 26 3.48 13.49 -0.37
C ALA A 26 3.24 12.14 0.32
N ARG A 27 1.97 11.73 0.49
CA ARG A 27 1.61 10.41 1.03
C ARG A 27 2.04 9.26 0.14
N LEU A 28 1.94 9.40 -1.18
CA LEU A 28 2.46 8.37 -2.10
C LEU A 28 3.98 8.24 -2.01
N ALA A 29 4.70 9.36 -1.85
CA ALA A 29 6.14 9.33 -1.67
C ALA A 29 6.53 8.64 -0.36
N GLU A 30 5.79 8.89 0.72
CA GLU A 30 5.93 8.20 2.01
C GLU A 30 5.64 6.70 1.86
N TYR A 31 4.50 6.30 1.28
CA TYR A 31 4.17 4.90 0.99
C TYR A 31 5.31 4.18 0.28
N ARG A 32 5.83 4.78 -0.80
CA ARG A 32 6.94 4.21 -1.57
C ARG A 32 8.24 4.12 -0.78
N GLN A 33 8.48 5.06 0.15
CA GLN A 33 9.64 4.99 1.02
C GLN A 33 9.50 3.83 2.01
N VAL A 34 8.34 3.69 2.65
CA VAL A 34 8.07 2.59 3.58
C VAL A 34 8.17 1.23 2.88
N CYS A 35 7.71 1.10 1.63
CA CYS A 35 7.90 -0.13 0.85
C CYS A 35 9.38 -0.46 0.66
N ARG A 36 10.21 0.52 0.28
CA ARG A 36 11.67 0.31 0.18
C ARG A 36 12.33 -0.03 1.51
N ASP A 37 11.87 0.59 2.60
CA ASP A 37 12.38 0.31 3.94
C ASP A 37 12.00 -1.12 4.35
N LEU A 38 10.80 -1.58 3.99
CA LEU A 38 10.35 -2.96 4.20
C LEU A 38 11.21 -3.95 3.40
N ASP A 39 11.48 -3.67 2.12
CA ASP A 39 12.35 -4.51 1.29
C ASP A 39 13.76 -4.62 1.88
N ALA A 40 14.30 -3.50 2.37
CA ALA A 40 15.63 -3.47 2.98
C ALA A 40 15.68 -4.30 4.27
N ILE A 41 14.70 -4.15 5.17
CA ILE A 41 14.68 -4.92 6.41
C ILE A 41 14.39 -6.41 6.17
N ASN A 42 13.61 -6.75 5.14
CA ASN A 42 13.41 -8.15 4.72
C ASN A 42 14.73 -8.77 4.26
N ALA A 43 15.52 -8.03 3.47
CA ALA A 43 16.85 -8.50 3.06
C ALA A 43 17.79 -8.73 4.25
N ASP A 44 17.65 -7.94 5.32
CA ASP A 44 18.38 -8.14 6.58
C ASP A 44 17.83 -9.32 7.41
N CYS A 45 16.52 -9.62 7.29
CA CYS A 45 15.86 -10.75 7.97
C CYS A 45 16.19 -12.10 7.33
N ASP A 46 16.27 -12.17 6.00
CA ASP A 46 16.57 -13.38 5.23
C ASP A 46 17.74 -14.24 5.77
N PRO A 47 18.92 -13.68 6.12
CA PRO A 47 19.99 -14.48 6.72
C PRO A 47 19.63 -15.02 8.11
N LEU A 48 18.88 -14.27 8.91
CA LEU A 48 18.44 -14.69 10.24
C LEU A 48 17.38 -15.80 10.14
N ASP A 49 16.45 -15.71 9.20
CA ASP A 49 15.46 -16.75 8.94
C ASP A 49 16.12 -18.05 8.47
N ARG A 50 17.14 -17.95 7.61
CA ARG A 50 17.94 -19.11 7.19
C ARG A 50 18.70 -19.74 8.36
N GLU A 51 19.30 -18.92 9.23
CA GLU A 51 19.99 -19.43 10.42
C GLU A 51 19.01 -20.08 11.40
N ARG A 52 17.90 -19.41 11.71
CA ARG A 52 16.83 -19.94 12.57
C ARG A 52 16.32 -21.27 12.04
N SER A 53 16.05 -21.36 10.75
CA SER A 53 15.58 -22.59 10.08
C SER A 53 16.62 -23.70 10.13
N ALA A 54 17.90 -23.39 9.91
CA ALA A 54 18.98 -24.38 9.98
C ALA A 54 19.20 -24.90 11.40
N ARG A 55 18.94 -24.08 12.42
CA ARG A 55 19.23 -24.38 13.82
C ARG A 55 18.06 -25.03 14.56
N PHE A 56 16.83 -24.59 14.27
CA PHE A 56 15.62 -25.00 15.00
C PHE A 56 14.56 -25.67 14.10
N GLY A 57 14.78 -25.73 12.78
CA GLY A 57 13.87 -26.30 11.79
C GLY A 57 12.93 -25.25 11.18
N ALA A 58 12.74 -25.31 9.85
CA ALA A 58 12.00 -24.29 9.09
C ALA A 58 10.49 -24.21 9.42
N ASP A 59 9.86 -25.37 9.68
CA ASP A 59 8.39 -25.47 9.83
C ASP A 59 7.95 -25.81 11.25
N ARG A 60 8.86 -25.76 12.24
CA ARG A 60 8.51 -26.11 13.63
C ARG A 60 7.80 -24.95 14.30
N ASN A 61 6.61 -25.22 14.81
CA ASN A 61 5.92 -24.28 15.70
C ASN A 61 6.74 -24.14 17.00
N PRO A 62 7.13 -22.91 17.41
CA PRO A 62 7.86 -22.68 18.65
C PRO A 62 7.19 -23.26 19.90
N CYS A 63 5.85 -23.38 19.89
CA CYS A 63 5.09 -23.98 20.99
C CYS A 63 5.23 -25.51 21.11
N GLU A 64 5.79 -26.17 20.09
CA GLU A 64 6.00 -27.63 20.04
C GLU A 64 7.46 -28.01 20.35
N LEU A 65 8.32 -27.04 20.66
CA LEU A 65 9.70 -27.27 21.07
C LEU A 65 9.77 -27.87 22.47
N ALA A 66 10.73 -28.77 22.69
CA ALA A 66 11.04 -29.21 24.04
C ALA A 66 11.56 -28.02 24.88
N PRO A 67 11.41 -28.01 26.22
CA PRO A 67 11.78 -26.87 27.05
C PRO A 67 13.23 -26.39 26.86
N GLU A 68 14.17 -27.31 26.64
CA GLU A 68 15.56 -26.99 26.35
C GLU A 68 15.76 -26.30 24.99
N GLU A 69 15.07 -26.78 23.95
CA GLU A 69 15.11 -26.19 22.60
C GLU A 69 14.48 -24.80 22.60
N ALA A 70 13.36 -24.63 23.31
CA ALA A 70 12.70 -23.34 23.48
C ALA A 70 13.60 -22.33 24.21
N SER A 71 14.36 -22.78 25.22
CA SER A 71 15.33 -21.93 25.91
C SER A 71 16.51 -21.54 25.01
N GLU A 72 16.98 -22.43 24.14
CA GLU A 72 18.03 -22.12 23.18
C GLU A 72 17.54 -21.13 22.12
N LEU A 73 16.33 -21.35 21.58
CA LEU A 73 15.70 -20.43 20.63
C LEU A 73 15.58 -19.03 21.23
N ALA A 74 15.04 -18.90 22.44
CA ALA A 74 14.90 -17.61 23.10
C ALA A 74 16.26 -16.91 23.34
N ALA A 75 17.29 -17.67 23.72
CA ALA A 75 18.64 -17.13 23.89
C ALA A 75 19.25 -16.66 22.56
N TRP A 76 19.03 -17.40 21.48
CA TRP A 76 19.46 -17.02 20.14
C TRP A 76 18.73 -15.77 19.65
N GLU A 77 17.41 -15.72 19.75
CA GLU A 77 16.59 -14.56 19.33
C GLU A 77 17.01 -13.28 20.06
N ALA A 78 17.31 -13.38 21.36
CA ALA A 78 17.79 -12.25 22.15
C ALA A 78 19.19 -11.78 21.73
N ALA A 79 20.06 -12.69 21.28
CA ALA A 79 21.41 -12.36 20.86
C ALA A 79 21.52 -11.90 19.40
N SER A 80 20.68 -12.43 18.52
CA SER A 80 20.68 -12.15 17.08
C SER A 80 19.93 -10.87 16.73
N GLY A 81 19.04 -10.40 17.61
CA GLY A 81 18.15 -9.27 17.33
C GLY A 81 16.96 -9.63 16.44
N TYR A 82 16.74 -10.93 16.17
CA TYR A 82 15.69 -11.44 15.28
C TYR A 82 14.30 -10.86 15.61
N ASN A 83 13.91 -10.89 16.89
CA ASN A 83 12.60 -10.38 17.30
C ASN A 83 12.43 -8.88 17.05
N ALA A 84 13.51 -8.09 17.06
CA ALA A 84 13.44 -6.66 16.74
C ALA A 84 13.26 -6.43 15.24
N VAL A 85 13.93 -7.22 14.40
CA VAL A 85 13.78 -7.17 12.94
C VAL A 85 12.37 -7.57 12.52
N VAL A 86 11.84 -8.68 13.07
CA VAL A 86 10.47 -9.14 12.81
C VAL A 86 9.44 -8.09 13.26
N ALA A 87 9.60 -7.52 14.45
CA ALA A 87 8.70 -6.47 14.93
C ALA A 87 8.71 -5.22 14.02
N GLU A 88 9.86 -4.86 13.45
CA GLU A 88 9.96 -3.75 12.51
C GLU A 88 9.31 -4.07 11.15
N ILE A 89 9.46 -5.30 10.66
CA ILE A 89 8.75 -5.81 9.48
C ILE A 89 7.24 -5.69 9.67
N GLU A 90 6.71 -6.19 10.79
CA GLU A 90 5.28 -6.09 11.13
C GLU A 90 4.82 -4.63 11.17
N ARG A 91 5.58 -3.75 11.85
CA ARG A 91 5.27 -2.32 11.96
C ARG A 91 5.25 -1.62 10.60
N LEU A 92 6.19 -1.93 9.71
CA LEU A 92 6.25 -1.37 8.37
C LEU A 92 5.11 -1.90 7.50
N GLY A 93 4.77 -3.19 7.61
CA GLY A 93 3.62 -3.79 6.93
C GLY A 93 2.28 -3.14 7.32
N ASP A 94 2.08 -2.88 8.60
CA ASP A 94 0.91 -2.14 9.11
C ASP A 94 0.87 -0.71 8.53
N LEU A 95 2.02 -0.02 8.53
CA LEU A 95 2.11 1.35 7.99
C LEU A 95 1.85 1.42 6.49
N ILE A 96 2.37 0.46 5.71
CA ILE A 96 2.08 0.34 4.27
C ILE A 96 0.58 0.18 4.06
N SER A 97 -0.05 -0.70 4.85
CA SER A 97 -1.50 -0.92 4.80
C SER A 97 -2.27 0.37 5.08
N ASP A 98 -1.96 1.07 6.17
CA ASP A 98 -2.60 2.33 6.54
C ASP A 98 -2.46 3.42 5.47
N LEU A 99 -1.24 3.62 4.96
CA LEU A 99 -0.97 4.60 3.89
C LEU A 99 -1.71 4.24 2.61
N ARG A 100 -1.73 2.96 2.23
CA ARG A 100 -2.45 2.47 1.06
C ARG A 100 -3.94 2.75 1.20
N TRP A 101 -4.54 2.45 2.36
CA TRP A 101 -5.95 2.76 2.61
C TRP A 101 -6.22 4.27 2.53
N GLU A 102 -5.39 5.10 3.15
CA GLU A 102 -5.51 6.56 3.11
C GLU A 102 -5.50 7.10 1.65
N LEU A 103 -4.56 6.63 0.84
CA LEU A 103 -4.44 7.01 -0.57
C LEU A 103 -5.66 6.57 -1.40
N MET A 104 -6.22 5.39 -1.10
CA MET A 104 -7.39 4.86 -1.79
C MET A 104 -8.69 5.60 -1.45
N GLU A 105 -8.84 6.09 -0.22
CA GLU A 105 -10.01 6.86 0.22
C GLU A 105 -10.03 8.28 -0.34
N ARG A 106 -8.85 8.89 -0.52
CA ARG A 106 -8.73 10.24 -1.06
C ARG A 106 -9.08 10.29 -2.56
N PRO A 107 -9.76 11.35 -3.04
CA PRO A 107 -9.95 11.56 -4.47
C PRO A 107 -8.60 11.68 -5.20
N ALA A 108 -8.47 11.04 -6.36
CA ALA A 108 -7.25 11.17 -7.17
C ALA A 108 -7.03 12.65 -7.59
N PRO A 109 -5.90 13.30 -7.27
CA PRO A 109 -5.67 14.69 -7.71
C PRO A 109 -5.52 14.84 -9.23
N ASP A 110 -4.99 13.82 -9.90
CA ASP A 110 -4.65 13.83 -11.31
C ASP A 110 -4.76 12.42 -11.94
N ARG A 111 -4.43 12.32 -13.23
CA ARG A 111 -4.49 11.06 -13.98
C ARG A 111 -3.46 10.03 -13.52
N ALA A 112 -2.30 10.47 -13.02
CA ALA A 112 -1.27 9.57 -12.54
C ALA A 112 -1.71 8.91 -11.22
N ALA A 113 -2.32 9.68 -10.33
CA ALA A 113 -2.93 9.15 -9.12
C ALA A 113 -4.09 8.20 -9.43
N LEU A 114 -4.94 8.51 -10.42
CA LEU A 114 -5.99 7.58 -10.85
C LEU A 114 -5.40 6.27 -11.36
N LEU A 115 -4.36 6.32 -12.20
CA LEU A 115 -3.71 5.14 -12.73
C LEU A 115 -3.15 4.26 -11.61
N TRP A 116 -2.43 4.85 -10.66
CA TRP A 116 -1.93 4.13 -9.49
C TRP A 116 -3.07 3.43 -8.73
N LYS A 117 -4.18 4.13 -8.46
CA LYS A 117 -5.33 3.52 -7.77
C LYS A 117 -5.97 2.37 -8.56
N ILE A 118 -5.96 2.43 -9.90
CA ILE A 118 -6.44 1.35 -10.77
C ILE A 118 -5.50 0.15 -10.66
N GLU A 119 -4.19 0.36 -10.74
CA GLU A 119 -3.16 -0.69 -10.62
C GLU A 119 -3.30 -1.43 -9.27
N ILE A 120 -3.39 -0.68 -8.16
CA ILE A 120 -3.65 -1.24 -6.82
C ILE A 120 -4.97 -2.02 -6.78
N THR A 121 -6.04 -1.48 -7.39
CA THR A 121 -7.35 -2.13 -7.32
C THR A 121 -7.41 -3.43 -8.11
N LEU A 122 -6.71 -3.49 -9.24
CA LEU A 122 -6.67 -4.66 -10.11
C LEU A 122 -5.63 -5.70 -9.69
N GLY A 123 -4.85 -5.43 -8.62
CA GLY A 123 -3.78 -6.31 -8.17
C GLY A 123 -2.62 -6.36 -9.16
N TRP A 124 -2.37 -5.26 -9.87
CA TRP A 124 -1.21 -5.10 -10.75
C TRP A 124 -0.03 -4.42 -10.05
N ASP A 125 -0.11 -4.26 -8.72
CA ASP A 125 1.05 -3.78 -7.97
C ASP A 125 2.14 -4.85 -8.05
N GLU A 126 3.30 -4.49 -8.60
CA GLU A 126 4.46 -5.39 -8.76
C GLU A 126 5.02 -5.83 -7.40
N ASP A 127 4.60 -5.18 -6.31
CA ASP A 127 5.07 -5.35 -4.93
C ASP A 127 4.31 -6.46 -4.14
N GLY A 128 3.43 -7.22 -4.79
CA GLY A 128 3.20 -8.63 -4.46
C GLY A 128 2.67 -9.00 -3.05
N ASP A 129 1.66 -8.30 -2.53
CA ASP A 129 0.89 -8.80 -1.38
C ASP A 129 -0.55 -9.20 -1.75
N ASP A 130 -0.90 -10.46 -1.49
CA ASP A 130 -2.25 -11.04 -1.70
C ASP A 130 -3.35 -10.36 -0.84
N PHE A 131 -2.97 -9.43 0.04
CA PHE A 131 -3.89 -8.65 0.88
C PHE A 131 -4.27 -7.32 0.22
N THR A 132 -4.81 -7.42 -0.99
CA THR A 132 -5.13 -6.25 -1.80
C THR A 132 -6.41 -5.55 -1.27
N PRO A 133 -6.41 -4.21 -1.17
CA PRO A 133 -7.65 -3.39 -1.18
C PRO A 133 -8.61 -3.68 -2.34
N GLY A 134 -8.12 -4.40 -3.36
CA GLY A 134 -8.66 -4.52 -4.71
C GLY A 134 -10.11 -4.97 -4.82
N PHE A 135 -10.69 -5.58 -3.79
CA PHE A 135 -12.09 -6.02 -3.83
C PHE A 135 -13.02 -5.33 -2.85
N ALA A 136 -12.53 -4.39 -2.02
CA ALA A 136 -13.41 -3.65 -1.14
C ALA A 136 -14.24 -2.64 -1.94
N LYS A 137 -15.57 -2.86 -1.94
CA LYS A 137 -16.57 -2.09 -2.72
C LYS A 137 -16.40 -0.58 -2.61
N LYS A 138 -16.03 -0.06 -1.42
CA LYS A 138 -15.85 1.38 -1.20
C LYS A 138 -14.73 1.99 -2.04
N TYR A 139 -13.63 1.26 -2.27
CA TYR A 139 -12.49 1.73 -3.05
C TYR A 139 -12.75 1.64 -4.54
N ILE A 140 -13.35 0.54 -5.00
CA ILE A 140 -13.84 0.43 -6.38
C ILE A 140 -14.79 1.60 -6.69
N ALA A 141 -15.72 1.91 -5.79
CA ALA A 141 -16.62 3.04 -5.96
C ALA A 141 -15.89 4.40 -6.00
N GLN A 142 -14.81 4.58 -5.24
CA GLN A 142 -13.99 5.79 -5.30
C GLN A 142 -13.21 5.87 -6.62
N VAL A 143 -12.58 4.80 -7.07
CA VAL A 143 -11.86 4.71 -8.35
C VAL A 143 -12.80 5.02 -9.52
N LEU A 144 -14.00 4.46 -9.53
CA LEU A 144 -15.01 4.75 -10.56
C LEU A 144 -15.47 6.22 -10.53
N ARG A 145 -15.60 6.82 -9.34
CA ARG A 145 -15.91 8.25 -9.19
C ARG A 145 -14.78 9.11 -9.75
N ASP A 146 -13.54 8.79 -9.41
CA ASP A 146 -12.36 9.48 -9.92
C ASP A 146 -12.27 9.37 -11.45
N ALA A 147 -12.48 8.17 -12.01
CA ALA A 147 -12.48 7.91 -13.44
C ALA A 147 -13.56 8.73 -14.19
N ARG A 148 -14.80 8.76 -13.68
CA ARG A 148 -15.88 9.56 -14.28
C ARG A 148 -15.52 11.04 -14.37
N ARG A 149 -14.91 11.60 -13.32
CA ARG A 149 -14.46 13.00 -13.30
C ARG A 149 -13.42 13.27 -14.38
N PHE A 150 -12.48 12.35 -14.65
CA PHE A 150 -11.47 12.53 -15.69
C PHE A 150 -11.97 12.27 -17.12
N LEU A 151 -13.10 11.56 -17.28
CA LEU A 151 -13.74 11.28 -18.57
C LEU A 151 -14.80 12.31 -18.97
N GLY A 152 -15.00 13.36 -18.16
CA GLY A 152 -15.92 14.47 -18.47
C GLY A 152 -17.35 14.28 -17.98
N GLY A 153 -17.54 13.50 -16.91
CA GLY A 153 -18.81 13.44 -16.16
C GLY A 153 -19.07 14.66 -15.30
#